data_AF-S4NZZ5-F1
#
_entry.id   AF-S4NZZ5-F1
#
_cell.length_a   1.000
_cell.length_b   1.000
_cell.length_c   1.000
_cell.angle_alpha   90.00
_cell.angle_beta   90.00
_cell.angle_gamma   90.00
#
_symmetry.space_group_name_H-M   'P 1'
#
loop_
_entity.id
_entity.type
_entity.pdbx_description
1 polymer ?
#
loop_
_entity_poly.entity_id
_entity_poly.type
_entity_poly.pdbx_seq_one_letter_code
_entity_poly.pdbx_strand_id
1 'polypeptide(L)'
;MGQGQERKRVASTLMNAQSSRSHTVFTIVVHMKENSPEGEELVKIGKLNLVDLAGSENISKAGSDNPAKRERARECVNINQSLLTLGRGITA
;
A
#
# COMPACT_ATOMS: atom_id res chain seq x y z
N MET A 1 -2.02 -17.20 -29.69
CA MET A 1 -1.66 -15.89 -29.09
C MET A 1 -2.76 -15.28 -28.22
N GLY A 2 -4.05 -15.44 -28.51
CA GLY A 2 -5.15 -14.84 -27.73
C GLY A 2 -5.28 -15.32 -26.26
N GLN A 3 -5.14 -16.62 -26.01
CA GLN A 3 -5.28 -17.17 -24.65
C GLN A 3 -4.23 -16.66 -23.66
N GLY A 4 -3.02 -16.32 -24.13
CA GLY A 4 -1.96 -15.75 -23.29
C GLY A 4 -2.20 -14.29 -22.93
N GLN A 5 -2.74 -13.50 -23.88
CA GLN A 5 -3.17 -12.12 -23.64
C GLN A 5 -4.32 -12.06 -22.63
N GLU A 6 -5.28 -12.97 -22.75
CA GLU A 6 -6.42 -13.07 -21.85
C GLU A 6 -5.99 -13.49 -20.44
N ARG A 7 -5.12 -14.49 -20.30
CA ARG A 7 -4.55 -14.89 -18.99
C ARG A 7 -3.70 -13.78 -18.37
N LYS A 8 -2.89 -13.06 -19.15
CA LYS A 8 -2.13 -11.88 -18.66
C LYS A 8 -3.07 -10.77 -18.19
N ARG A 9 -4.13 -10.47 -18.96
CA ARG A 9 -5.14 -9.47 -18.60
C ARG A 9 -5.89 -9.86 -17.33
N VAL A 10 -6.27 -11.12 -17.17
CA VAL A 10 -6.93 -11.63 -15.95
C VAL A 10 -5.96 -11.60 -14.76
N ALA A 11 -4.70 -12.02 -14.94
CA ALA A 11 -3.69 -11.96 -13.89
C ALA A 11 -3.40 -10.53 -13.45
N SER A 12 -3.24 -9.58 -14.40
CA SER A 12 -3.08 -8.16 -14.08
C SER A 12 -4.33 -7.59 -13.43
N THR A 13 -5.53 -8.01 -13.83
CA THR A 13 -6.79 -7.53 -13.22
C THR A 13 -6.99 -8.09 -11.81
N LEU A 14 -6.65 -9.35 -11.55
CA LEU A 14 -6.73 -9.95 -10.22
C LEU A 14 -5.65 -9.40 -9.28
N MET A 15 -4.42 -9.29 -9.76
CA MET A 15 -3.30 -8.71 -9.00
C MET A 15 -3.58 -7.24 -8.68
N ASN A 16 -4.08 -6.46 -9.64
CA ASN A 16 -4.47 -5.07 -9.43
C ASN A 16 -5.71 -4.93 -8.54
N ALA A 17 -6.69 -5.85 -8.63
CA ALA A 17 -7.89 -5.78 -7.80
C ALA A 17 -7.61 -6.08 -6.32
N GLN A 18 -6.59 -6.91 -6.04
CA GLN A 18 -6.15 -7.18 -4.67
C GLN A 18 -5.17 -6.10 -4.19
N SER A 19 -4.22 -5.67 -5.02
CA SER A 19 -3.24 -4.64 -4.64
C SER A 19 -3.85 -3.24 -4.55
N SER A 20 -4.91 -2.93 -5.29
CA SER A 20 -5.60 -1.63 -5.17
C SER A 20 -6.32 -1.45 -3.83
N ARG A 21 -6.43 -2.50 -3.02
CA ARG A 21 -7.24 -2.52 -1.79
C ARG A 21 -6.44 -2.64 -0.50
N SER A 22 -5.11 -2.78 -0.60
CA SER A 22 -4.23 -2.92 0.56
C SER A 22 -3.11 -1.89 0.49
N HIS A 23 -2.77 -1.28 1.62
CA HIS A 23 -1.54 -0.50 1.74
C HIS A 23 -0.39 -1.44 2.06
N THR A 24 0.78 -1.21 1.45
CA THR A 24 2.00 -1.96 1.73
C THR A 24 3.08 -1.01 2.23
N VAL A 25 3.73 -1.38 3.34
CA VAL A 25 4.91 -0.67 3.85
C VAL A 25 6.09 -1.62 3.78
N PHE A 26 7.08 -1.28 2.97
CA PHE A 26 8.34 -2.00 2.88
C PHE A 26 9.44 -1.18 3.55
N THR A 27 10.05 -1.72 4.60
CA THR A 27 11.09 -1.04 5.35
C THR A 27 12.46 -1.61 5.02
N ILE A 28 13.37 -0.75 4.58
CA ILE A 28 14.79 -1.04 4.42
C ILE A 28 15.53 -0.46 5.63
N VAL A 29 16.27 -1.29 6.34
CA VAL A 29 17.14 -0.88 7.44
C VAL A 29 18.59 -1.14 7.04
N VAL A 30 19.41 -0.09 7.05
CA VAL A 30 20.83 -0.15 6.72
C VAL A 30 21.63 0.09 7.99
N HIS A 31 22.43 -0.90 8.39
CA HIS A 31 23.41 -0.75 9.45
C HIS A 31 24.77 -0.47 8.82
N MET A 32 25.38 0.65 9.21
CA MET A 32 26.71 1.06 8.77
C MET A 32 27.63 1.12 9.97
N LYS A 33 28.85 0.65 9.78
CA LYS A 33 29.94 0.79 10.74
C LYS A 33 31.06 1.56 10.08
N GLU A 34 31.52 2.60 10.73
CA GLU A 34 32.61 3.45 10.27
C GLU A 34 33.61 3.63 11.42
N ASN A 35 34.90 3.69 11.10
CA ASN A 35 35.88 4.13 12.10
C ASN A 35 36.09 5.64 11.92
N SER A 36 35.99 6.40 13.00
CA SER A 36 36.30 7.82 12.99
C SER A 36 37.79 8.04 12.69
N PRO A 37 38.19 9.24 12.22
CA PRO A 37 39.60 9.60 12.08
C PRO A 37 40.41 9.43 13.38
N GLU A 38 39.75 9.52 14.54
CA GLU A 38 40.32 9.33 15.87
C GLU A 38 40.38 7.85 16.31
N GLY A 39 39.86 6.92 15.50
CA GLY A 39 39.88 5.48 15.77
C GLY A 39 38.67 4.94 16.54
N GLU A 40 37.62 5.75 16.71
CA GLU A 40 36.38 5.32 17.38
C GLU A 40 35.45 4.56 16.41
N GLU A 41 34.84 3.45 16.85
CA GLU A 41 33.82 2.74 16.06
C GLU A 41 32.49 3.50 16.15
N LEU A 42 32.03 4.02 15.02
CA LEU A 42 30.74 4.67 14.85
C LEU A 42 29.75 3.72 14.18
N VAL A 43 28.59 3.53 14.79
CA VAL A 43 27.47 2.77 14.21
C VAL A 43 26.39 3.73 13.78
N LYS A 44 26.04 3.72 12.49
CA LYS A 44 24.93 4.49 11.93
C LYS A 44 23.83 3.54 11.47
N ILE A 45 22.58 3.89 11.75
CA ILE A 45 21.41 3.12 11.33
C ILE A 45 20.52 4.01 10.47
N GLY A 46 20.45 3.69 9.17
CA GLY A 46 19.50 4.30 8.24
C GLY A 46 18.22 3.47 8.16
N LYS A 47 17.05 4.11 8.20
CA LYS A 47 15.76 3.46 7.97
C LYS A 47 15.01 4.18 6.87
N LEU A 48 14.72 3.47 5.77
CA LEU A 48 13.93 3.96 4.65
C LEU A 48 12.63 3.17 4.58
N ASN A 49 11.49 3.85 4.53
CA ASN A 49 10.19 3.22 4.33
C ASN A 49 9.70 3.54 2.92
N LEU A 50 9.49 2.51 2.12
CA LEU A 50 8.84 2.58 0.81
C LEU A 50 7.37 2.21 1.01
N VAL A 51 6.47 3.16 0.77
CA VAL A 51 5.03 3.00 1.04
C VAL A 51 4.29 2.97 -0.29
N ASP A 52 3.56 1.89 -0.53
CA ASP A 52 2.59 1.76 -1.61
C ASP A 52 1.18 1.84 -1.03
N LEU A 53 0.38 2.77 -1.52
CA LEU A 53 -0.94 3.06 -0.96
C LEU A 53 -2.03 2.47 -1.86
N ALA A 54 -3.06 1.90 -1.21
CA ALA A 54 -4.29 1.50 -1.88
C ALA A 54 -4.94 2.66 -2.65
N GLY A 55 -5.76 2.32 -3.64
CA GLY A 55 -6.50 3.28 -4.43
C GLY A 55 -7.57 4.02 -3.61
N SER A 56 -7.87 5.24 -4.02
CA SER A 56 -8.86 6.13 -3.37
C SER A 56 -10.23 6.12 -4.06
N GLU A 57 -10.52 5.10 -4.86
CA GLU A 57 -11.78 5.02 -5.60
C GLU A 57 -13.01 4.97 -4.68
N ASN A 58 -14.10 5.59 -5.14
CA ASN A 58 -15.38 5.57 -4.44
C ASN A 58 -16.27 4.44 -4.97
N ILE A 59 -16.79 3.61 -4.07
CA ILE A 59 -17.87 2.68 -4.39
C ILE A 59 -19.22 3.39 -4.23
N SER A 60 -20.07 3.32 -5.25
CA SER A 60 -21.45 3.81 -5.15
C SER A 60 -22.27 2.92 -4.20
N LYS A 61 -23.03 3.54 -3.28
CA LYS A 61 -23.84 2.84 -2.26
C LYS A 61 -25.08 2.12 -2.83
N ALA A 62 -25.24 2.05 -4.15
CA ALA A 62 -26.45 1.55 -4.79
C ALA A 62 -26.53 0.00 -4.72
N GLY A 63 -27.43 -0.50 -3.87
CA GLY A 63 -27.80 -1.92 -3.76
C GLY A 63 -27.01 -2.69 -2.70
N SER A 64 -27.37 -2.50 -1.42
CA SER A 64 -26.72 -3.12 -0.25
C SER A 64 -27.30 -4.47 0.17
N ASP A 65 -28.29 -4.96 -0.58
CA ASP A 65 -29.09 -6.13 -0.20
C ASP A 65 -28.28 -7.43 -0.25
N ASN A 66 -27.16 -7.41 -0.99
CA ASN A 66 -26.20 -8.51 -1.02
C ASN A 66 -25.13 -8.32 0.09
N PRO A 67 -24.97 -9.29 1.02
CA PRO A 67 -23.91 -9.28 2.05
C PRO A 67 -22.50 -9.01 1.53
N ALA A 68 -22.13 -9.59 0.37
CA ALA A 68 -20.81 -9.40 -0.22
C ALA A 68 -20.57 -7.96 -0.72
N LYS A 69 -21.63 -7.27 -1.19
CA LYS A 69 -21.52 -5.85 -1.58
C LYS A 69 -21.36 -4.94 -0.36
N ARG A 70 -22.01 -5.28 0.76
CA ARG A 70 -21.89 -4.53 2.02
C ARG A 70 -20.49 -4.65 2.62
N GLU A 71 -19.89 -5.83 2.58
CA GLU A 71 -18.50 -6.04 3.02
C GLU A 71 -17.52 -5.22 2.19
N ARG A 72 -17.63 -5.24 0.86
CA ARG A 72 -16.81 -4.41 -0.03
C ARG A 72 -17.00 -2.91 0.19
N ALA A 73 -18.23 -2.46 0.45
CA ALA A 73 -18.47 -1.05 0.75
C ALA A 73 -17.79 -0.62 2.06
N ARG A 74 -17.79 -1.49 3.10
CA ARG A 74 -17.09 -1.24 4.36
C ARG A 74 -15.57 -1.20 4.16
N GLU A 75 -15.03 -2.14 3.38
CA GLU A 75 -13.60 -2.17 3.01
C GLU A 75 -13.15 -0.85 2.37
N CYS A 76 -13.87 -0.37 1.34
CA CYS A 76 -13.53 0.90 0.68
C CYS A 76 -13.67 2.12 1.60
N VAL A 77 -14.64 2.15 2.51
CA VAL A 77 -14.74 3.23 3.51
C VAL A 77 -13.49 3.24 4.40
N ASN A 78 -13.01 2.08 4.84
CA ASN A 78 -11.84 1.98 5.70
C ASN A 78 -10.55 2.41 4.96
N ILE A 79 -10.38 2.01 3.70
CA ILE A 79 -9.27 2.43 2.84
C ILE A 79 -9.27 3.97 2.67
N ASN A 80 -10.42 4.55 2.35
CA ASN A 80 -10.49 6.01 2.16
C ASN A 80 -10.31 6.77 3.48
N GLN A 81 -10.71 6.18 4.60
CA GLN A 81 -10.50 6.75 5.92
C GLN A 81 -9.01 6.77 6.32
N SER A 82 -8.24 5.70 6.06
CA SER A 82 -6.80 5.69 6.34
C SER A 82 -6.06 6.73 5.49
N LEU A 83 -6.40 6.85 4.21
CA LEU A 83 -5.83 7.83 3.28
C LEU A 83 -6.14 9.28 3.68
N LEU A 84 -7.38 9.56 4.09
CA LEU A 84 -7.75 10.89 4.59
C LEU A 84 -6.98 11.26 5.86
N THR A 85 -6.85 10.31 6.79
CA THR A 85 -6.07 10.51 8.02
C THR A 85 -4.60 10.77 7.71
N LEU A 86 -4.02 10.01 6.78
CA LEU A 86 -2.64 10.23 6.31
C LEU A 86 -2.48 11.63 5.70
N GLY A 87 -3.39 12.04 4.80
CA GLY A 87 -3.34 13.35 4.16
C GLY A 87 -3.41 14.50 5.18
N ARG A 88 -4.22 14.36 6.24
CA ARG A 88 -4.27 15.32 7.35
C ARG A 88 -2.94 15.37 8.11
N GLY A 89 -2.35 14.22 8.41
CA GLY A 89 -1.08 14.14 9.13
C GLY A 89 0.12 14.71 8.36
N ILE A 90 0.09 14.71 7.03
CA ILE A 90 1.13 15.33 6.18
C ILE A 90 0.93 16.84 6.03
N THR A 91 -0.32 17.31 6.08
CA THR A 91 -0.67 18.73 5.84
C THR A 91 -0.55 19.58 7.10
N ALA A 92 -0.73 18.98 8.29
CA ALA A 92 -0.55 19.62 9.59
C ALA A 92 0.92 19.93 9.88
#